data_AF-A0A1A3U6J7-F1
#
_entry.id   AF-A0A1A3U6J7-F1
#
_cell.length_a   1.000
_cell.length_b   1.000
_cell.length_c   1.000
_cell.angle_alpha   90.00
_cell.angle_beta   90.00
_cell.angle_gamma   90.00
#
_symmetry.space_group_name_H-M   'P 1'
#
loop_
_entity.id
_entity.type
_entity.pdbx_description
1 polymer ?
#
loop_
_entity_poly.entity_id
_entity_poly.type
_entity_poly.pdbx_seq_one_letter_code
_entity_poly.pdbx_strand_id
1 'polypeptide(L)'
;MVVMAYVATPYVKIGGKIYSLSVGAQRPDAEVAPHAEDVSTEPGTDPTRDSYSGLLTPATMWWMLVVIAAIAAGNVYGLAVGEGEVWVAIMVATLLALLAAGTGYGDANWRYPVARRQFVQFGVASVITVGGFALVYLTAYYLAQCRPLQRAQSMERRASRH
;
A
#
# COMPACT_ATOMS: atom_id res chain seq x y z
N MET A 1 6.50 25.23 -3.47
CA MET A 1 6.01 24.95 -4.83
C MET A 1 6.84 23.90 -5.61
N VAL A 2 7.97 23.41 -5.09
CA VAL A 2 8.79 22.38 -5.79
C VAL A 2 8.26 20.95 -5.56
N VAL A 3 7.63 20.69 -4.41
CA VAL A 3 7.07 19.36 -4.07
C VAL A 3 5.92 18.96 -5.00
N MET A 4 5.03 19.89 -5.39
CA MET A 4 3.96 19.60 -6.36
C MET A 4 4.50 19.32 -7.76
N ALA A 5 5.59 19.96 -8.17
CA ALA A 5 6.22 19.70 -9.47
C ALA A 5 6.94 18.34 -9.50
N TYR A 6 7.52 17.91 -8.38
CA TYR A 6 8.13 16.58 -8.25
C TYR A 6 7.08 15.45 -8.29
N VAL A 7 5.92 15.68 -7.68
CA VAL A 7 4.78 14.75 -7.72
C VAL A 7 4.13 14.70 -9.11
N ALA A 8 4.13 15.80 -9.86
CA ALA A 8 3.51 15.88 -11.18
C ALA A 8 4.31 15.23 -12.31
N THR A 9 5.62 15.01 -12.15
CA THR A 9 6.51 14.67 -13.27
C THR A 9 7.65 13.66 -12.99
N PRO A 10 7.45 12.55 -12.25
CA PRO A 10 8.50 11.55 -12.13
C PRO A 10 8.35 10.53 -13.28
N TYR A 11 8.87 10.88 -14.45
CA TYR A 11 9.09 9.92 -15.53
C TYR A 11 10.56 9.53 -15.52
N VAL A 12 10.87 8.33 -15.02
CA VAL A 12 12.23 7.79 -15.08
C VAL A 12 12.23 6.67 -16.13
N LYS A 13 12.98 6.88 -17.22
CA LYS A 13 13.15 5.90 -18.30
C LYS A 13 14.44 5.12 -18.04
N ILE A 14 14.31 3.83 -17.73
CA ILE A 14 15.44 2.90 -17.57
C ILE A 14 15.21 1.75 -18.54
N GLY A 15 16.19 1.50 -19.43
CA GLY A 15 16.14 0.36 -20.35
C GLY A 15 14.91 0.35 -21.27
N GLY A 16 14.46 1.52 -21.76
CA GLY A 16 13.31 1.62 -22.65
C GLY A 16 11.93 1.54 -21.98
N LYS A 17 11.86 1.38 -20.65
CA LYS A 17 10.60 1.34 -19.89
C LYS A 17 10.43 2.58 -19.02
N ILE A 18 9.24 3.18 -19.09
CA ILE A 18 8.86 4.37 -18.31
C ILE A 18 8.22 3.89 -17.01
N TYR A 19 8.77 4.30 -15.87
CA TYR A 19 8.21 4.08 -14.55
C TYR A 19 7.62 5.39 -14.02
N SER A 20 6.33 5.40 -13.67
CA SER A 20 5.62 6.57 -13.12
C SER A 20 5.06 6.31 -11.72
N LEU A 21 5.03 7.34 -10.87
CA LEU A 21 4.43 7.28 -9.52
C LEU A 21 2.89 7.15 -9.55
N SER A 22 2.27 7.58 -10.64
CA SER A 22 0.83 7.58 -10.84
C SER A 22 0.44 6.55 -11.91
N VAL A 23 -0.63 5.82 -11.59
CA VAL A 23 -1.15 4.61 -12.25
C VAL A 23 -1.71 4.87 -13.67
N GLY A 24 -1.80 6.14 -14.10
CA GLY A 24 -2.42 6.54 -15.37
C GLY A 24 -1.50 6.72 -16.57
N ALA A 25 -0.18 6.49 -16.47
CA ALA A 25 0.76 6.88 -17.54
C ALA A 25 1.72 5.80 -18.03
N GLN A 26 1.43 4.51 -17.76
CA GLN A 26 2.23 3.41 -18.32
C GLN A 26 1.75 3.09 -19.74
N ARG A 27 2.06 3.99 -20.69
CA ARG A 27 1.85 3.77 -22.14
C ARG A 27 3.13 3.18 -22.73
N PRO A 28 3.11 2.01 -23.39
CA PRO A 28 4.26 1.52 -24.15
C PRO A 28 4.59 2.51 -25.27
N ASP A 29 5.89 2.75 -25.52
CA ASP A 29 6.40 3.63 -26.57
C ASP A 29 5.67 3.32 -27.90
N ALA A 30 4.92 4.30 -28.40
CA ALA A 30 4.37 4.25 -29.74
C ALA A 30 5.45 4.73 -30.70
N GLU A 31 6.40 3.87 -31.04
CA GLU A 31 7.24 4.11 -32.20
C GLU A 31 7.51 2.80 -32.96
N VAL A 32 7.16 2.84 -34.25
CA VAL A 32 7.35 1.83 -35.31
C VAL A 32 6.24 0.77 -35.48
N ALA A 33 5.31 1.05 -36.41
CA ALA A 33 4.41 0.08 -37.07
C ALA A 33 5.13 -0.61 -38.26
N PRO A 34 4.55 -1.58 -39.01
CA PRO A 34 3.48 -2.57 -38.75
C PRO A 34 3.94 -4.03 -39.05
N HIS A 35 3.33 -5.07 -38.47
CA HIS A 35 2.96 -6.35 -39.12
C HIS A 35 2.53 -7.43 -38.11
N ALA A 36 1.33 -7.94 -38.36
CA ALA A 36 0.70 -9.24 -38.09
C ALA A 36 1.37 -10.31 -37.20
N GLU A 37 0.52 -10.92 -36.35
CA GLU A 37 0.60 -12.25 -35.70
C GLU A 37 1.59 -12.33 -34.52
N ASP A 38 1.22 -12.73 -33.29
CA ASP A 38 0.36 -13.82 -32.85
C ASP A 38 -0.15 -13.56 -31.41
N VAL A 39 -1.23 -14.24 -31.02
CA VAL A 39 -2.00 -14.08 -29.79
C VAL A 39 -1.21 -14.51 -28.55
N SER A 40 -1.12 -13.60 -27.58
CA SER A 40 -1.21 -13.96 -26.17
C SER A 40 -1.92 -12.84 -25.41
N THR A 41 -3.22 -13.04 -25.21
CA THR A 41 -4.08 -12.24 -24.35
C THR A 41 -3.60 -12.34 -22.90
N GLU A 42 -2.70 -11.46 -22.47
CA GLU A 42 -2.55 -11.20 -21.04
C GLU A 42 -3.73 -10.31 -20.59
N PRO A 43 -4.47 -10.71 -19.55
CA PRO A 43 -5.68 -10.02 -19.16
C PRO A 43 -5.33 -8.59 -18.71
N GLY A 44 -6.01 -7.62 -19.30
CA GLY A 44 -5.92 -6.21 -18.94
C GLY A 44 -6.01 -6.04 -17.43
N THR A 45 -4.85 -5.81 -16.81
CA THR A 45 -4.77 -5.44 -15.40
C THR A 45 -5.27 -4.01 -15.34
N ASP A 46 -6.55 -3.87 -14.99
CA ASP A 46 -7.17 -2.58 -14.71
C ASP A 46 -6.29 -1.81 -13.72
N PRO A 47 -5.60 -0.75 -14.16
CA PRO A 47 -4.61 -0.06 -13.34
C PRO A 47 -5.27 0.54 -12.09
N THR A 48 -6.58 0.82 -12.14
CA THR A 48 -7.31 1.38 -11.00
C THR A 48 -7.47 0.40 -9.83
N ARG A 49 -7.43 -0.92 -10.08
CA ARG A 49 -7.66 -1.94 -9.05
C ARG A 49 -6.46 -2.15 -8.11
N ASP A 50 -5.23 -1.99 -8.61
CA ASP A 50 -4.03 -2.25 -7.81
C ASP A 50 -3.55 -1.04 -7.01
N SER A 51 -4.17 0.13 -7.15
CA SER A 51 -3.83 1.33 -6.40
C SER A 51 -4.37 1.32 -4.96
N TYR A 52 -3.63 1.93 -4.02
CA TYR A 52 -4.17 2.33 -2.72
C TYR A 52 -4.97 3.63 -2.93
N SER A 53 -6.30 3.55 -2.76
CA SER A 53 -7.24 4.70 -2.88
C SER A 53 -7.23 5.44 -4.23
N GLY A 54 -6.75 4.84 -5.32
CA GLY A 54 -6.64 5.55 -6.62
C GLY A 54 -5.45 6.51 -6.72
N LEU A 55 -4.67 6.69 -5.65
CA LEU A 55 -3.68 7.77 -5.50
C LEU A 55 -2.24 7.25 -5.43
N LEU A 56 -2.02 6.13 -4.76
CA LEU A 56 -0.68 5.61 -4.48
C LEU A 56 -0.52 4.20 -5.04
N THR A 57 0.63 3.92 -5.67
CA THR A 57 1.00 2.53 -5.97
C THR A 57 1.23 1.77 -4.65
N PRO A 58 1.02 0.44 -4.63
CA PRO A 58 1.31 -0.37 -3.45
C PRO A 58 2.74 -0.17 -2.94
N ALA A 59 3.73 -0.20 -3.83
CA ALA A 59 5.13 -0.03 -3.44
C ALA A 59 5.38 1.30 -2.71
N THR A 60 4.84 2.41 -3.21
CA THR A 60 5.00 3.73 -2.57
C THR A 60 4.31 3.79 -1.20
N MET A 61 3.09 3.26 -1.09
CA MET A 61 2.37 3.19 0.18
C MET A 61 3.16 2.38 1.23
N TRP A 62 3.67 1.22 0.84
CA TRP A 62 4.44 0.33 1.72
C TRP A 62 5.78 0.93 2.14
N TRP A 63 6.47 1.65 1.26
CA TRP A 63 7.69 2.39 1.63
C TRP A 63 7.41 3.54 2.60
N MET A 64 6.29 4.25 2.45
CA MET A 64 5.90 5.27 3.45
C MET A 64 5.65 4.65 4.82
N LEU A 65 4.99 3.48 4.87
CA LEU A 65 4.81 2.75 6.13
C LEU A 65 6.14 2.35 6.77
N VAL A 66 7.13 1.93 5.97
CA VAL A 66 8.48 1.64 6.46
C VAL A 66 9.13 2.88 7.09
N VAL A 67 9.02 4.05 6.44
CA VAL A 67 9.57 5.31 6.98
C VAL A 67 8.90 5.68 8.30
N ILE A 68 7.56 5.61 8.37
CA ILE A 68 6.81 5.89 9.60
C ILE A 68 7.20 4.89 10.71
N ALA A 69 7.38 3.61 10.36
CA ALA A 69 7.83 2.57 11.28
C ALA A 69 9.24 2.86 11.84
N ALA A 70 10.16 3.35 11.00
CA ALA A 70 11.49 3.76 11.43
C ALA A 70 11.45 4.96 12.39
N ILE A 71 10.61 5.96 12.11
CA ILE A 71 10.41 7.11 13.01
C ILE A 71 9.84 6.63 14.35
N ALA A 72 8.82 5.77 14.33
CA ALA A 72 8.24 5.21 15.56
C ALA A 72 9.27 4.44 16.38
N ALA A 73 10.02 3.54 15.74
CA ALA A 73 11.06 2.75 16.41
C ALA A 73 12.16 3.65 17.00
N GLY A 74 12.58 4.69 16.28
CA GLY A 74 13.54 5.67 16.77
C GLY A 74 13.06 6.41 18.02
N ASN A 75 11.79 6.81 18.07
CA ASN A 75 11.21 7.47 19.25
C ASN A 75 11.10 6.51 20.45
N VAL A 76 10.71 5.26 20.21
CA VAL A 76 10.68 4.22 21.25
C VAL A 76 12.08 3.92 21.78
N TYR A 77 13.07 3.87 20.90
CA TYR A 77 14.47 3.70 21.29
C TYR A 77 14.99 4.89 22.10
N GLY A 78 14.74 6.13 21.66
CA GLY A 78 15.10 7.34 22.39
C GLY A 78 14.48 7.37 23.79
N LEU A 79 13.22 6.94 23.91
CA LEU A 79 12.58 6.76 25.21
C LEU A 79 13.30 5.71 26.07
N ALA A 80 13.68 4.56 25.49
CA ALA A 80 14.37 3.50 26.22
C ALA A 80 15.77 3.90 26.73
N VAL A 81 16.45 4.82 26.04
CA VAL A 81 17.75 5.37 26.44
C VAL A 81 17.61 6.59 27.38
N GLY A 82 16.39 7.09 27.59
CA GLY A 82 16.11 8.23 28.48
C GLY A 82 16.27 9.60 27.84
N GLU A 83 16.50 9.67 26.52
CA GLU A 83 16.60 10.92 25.75
C GLU A 83 15.26 11.32 25.11
N GLY A 84 14.27 10.43 25.13
CA GLY A 84 12.98 10.59 24.45
C GLY A 84 11.83 10.98 25.39
N GLU A 85 10.87 11.70 24.83
CA GLU A 85 9.64 12.07 25.53
C GLU A 85 8.58 10.97 25.40
N VAL A 86 8.09 10.47 26.53
CA VAL A 86 7.11 9.35 26.61
C VAL A 86 5.89 9.61 25.73
N TRP A 87 5.33 10.82 25.78
CA TRP A 87 4.13 11.18 25.03
C TRP A 87 4.34 11.14 23.52
N VAL A 88 5.52 11.55 23.03
CA VAL A 88 5.85 11.50 21.60
C VAL A 88 5.94 10.05 21.12
N ALA A 89 6.63 9.20 21.87
CA ALA A 89 6.75 7.78 21.55
C ALA A 89 5.37 7.09 21.51
N ILE A 90 4.50 7.36 22.50
CA ILE A 90 3.14 6.82 22.54
C ILE A 90 2.32 7.30 21.34
N MET A 91 2.33 8.60 21.03
CA MET A 91 1.55 9.18 19.93
C MET A 91 1.95 8.58 18.57
N VAL A 92 3.25 8.52 18.28
CA VAL A 92 3.74 8.00 17.00
C VAL A 92 3.53 6.49 16.88
N ALA A 93 3.76 5.73 17.96
CA ALA A 93 3.48 4.29 17.97
C ALA A 93 1.98 4.00 17.78
N THR A 94 1.11 4.80 18.40
CA THR A 94 -0.34 4.69 18.23
C THR A 94 -0.76 4.98 16.79
N LEU A 95 -0.23 6.05 16.19
CA LEU A 95 -0.50 6.37 14.78
C LEU A 95 -0.06 5.22 13.86
N LEU A 96 1.13 4.66 14.07
CA LEU A 96 1.62 3.52 13.30
C LEU A 96 0.72 2.29 13.48
N ALA A 97 0.27 2.00 14.70
CA ALA A 97 -0.64 0.90 14.97
C ALA A 97 -1.98 1.09 14.26
N LEU A 98 -2.55 2.30 14.26
CA LEU A 98 -3.78 2.62 13.53
C LEU A 98 -3.60 2.44 12.01
N LEU A 99 -2.48 2.91 11.45
CA LEU A 99 -2.17 2.72 10.03
C LEU A 99 -1.99 1.24 9.68
N ALA A 100 -1.25 0.47 10.50
CA ALA A 100 -1.08 -0.97 10.32
C ALA A 100 -2.42 -1.70 10.35
N ALA A 101 -3.27 -1.39 11.34
CA ALA A 101 -4.59 -1.97 11.48
C ALA A 101 -5.50 -1.61 10.29
N GLY A 102 -5.56 -0.33 9.90
CA GLY A 102 -6.37 0.12 8.77
C GLY A 102 -5.93 -0.49 7.44
N THR A 103 -4.62 -0.62 7.23
CA THR A 103 -4.02 -1.24 6.04
C THR A 103 -4.38 -2.74 5.99
N GLY A 104 -4.18 -3.47 7.09
CA GLY A 104 -4.52 -4.90 7.18
C GLY A 104 -6.01 -5.15 7.03
N TYR A 105 -6.84 -4.35 7.71
CA TYR A 105 -8.30 -4.41 7.59
C TYR A 105 -8.76 -4.11 6.15
N GLY A 106 -8.19 -3.09 5.51
CA GLY A 106 -8.51 -2.69 4.14
C GLY A 106 -8.14 -3.74 3.11
N ASP A 107 -6.93 -4.30 3.22
CA ASP A 107 -6.46 -5.38 2.34
C ASP A 107 -7.37 -6.61 2.46
N ALA A 108 -7.74 -7.01 3.69
CA ALA A 108 -8.65 -8.13 3.92
C ALA A 108 -10.07 -7.88 3.39
N ASN A 109 -10.62 -6.68 3.61
CA ASN A 109 -11.99 -6.34 3.19
C ASN A 109 -12.14 -6.44 1.66
N TRP A 110 -11.15 -5.96 0.90
CA TRP A 110 -11.10 -6.05 -0.56
C TRP A 110 -10.53 -7.37 -1.08
N ARG A 111 -10.29 -8.35 -0.20
CA ARG A 111 -9.75 -9.69 -0.53
C ARG A 111 -8.43 -9.63 -1.28
N TYR A 112 -7.62 -8.60 -1.03
CA TYR A 112 -6.26 -8.55 -1.51
C TYR A 112 -5.40 -9.56 -0.73
N PRO A 113 -4.35 -10.12 -1.35
CA PRO A 113 -3.40 -10.93 -0.62
C PRO A 113 -2.70 -10.10 0.47
N VAL A 114 -2.18 -10.77 1.49
CA VAL A 114 -1.38 -10.16 2.56
C VAL A 114 -0.34 -9.22 1.96
N ALA A 115 -0.32 -8.00 2.49
CA ALA A 115 0.53 -6.90 2.05
C ALA A 115 0.50 -6.58 0.55
N ARG A 116 -0.54 -6.99 -0.19
CA ARG A 116 -0.58 -6.94 -1.66
C ARG A 116 0.69 -7.49 -2.32
N ARG A 117 1.29 -8.54 -1.72
CA ARG A 117 2.58 -9.16 -2.11
C ARG A 117 3.84 -8.30 -1.91
N GLN A 118 3.75 -7.17 -1.22
CA GLN A 118 4.90 -6.32 -0.85
C GLN A 118 5.63 -6.88 0.40
N PHE A 119 6.07 -8.14 0.31
CA PHE A 119 6.63 -8.88 1.45
C PHE A 119 7.97 -8.31 1.94
N VAL A 120 8.77 -7.73 1.05
CA VAL A 120 10.06 -7.12 1.44
C VAL A 120 9.81 -5.94 2.36
N GLN A 121 8.93 -5.01 1.98
CA GLN A 121 8.61 -3.83 2.79
C GLN A 121 7.89 -4.21 4.08
N PHE A 122 6.95 -5.16 4.01
CA PHE A 122 6.29 -5.70 5.19
C PHE A 122 7.31 -6.31 6.17
N GLY A 123 8.25 -7.12 5.66
CA GLY A 123 9.32 -7.72 6.45
C GLY A 123 10.21 -6.66 7.10
N VAL A 124 10.65 -5.65 6.35
CA VAL A 124 11.46 -4.53 6.87
C VAL A 124 10.73 -3.77 7.98
N ALA A 125 9.47 -3.36 7.76
CA ALA A 125 8.68 -2.68 8.78
C ALA A 125 8.49 -3.55 10.05
N SER A 126 8.32 -4.85 9.86
CA SER A 126 8.18 -5.81 10.96
C SER A 126 9.48 -5.94 11.75
N VAL A 127 10.64 -6.04 11.09
CA VAL A 127 11.95 -6.13 11.78
C VAL A 127 12.24 -4.84 12.56
N ILE A 128 12.04 -3.68 11.94
CA ILE A 128 12.27 -2.36 12.57
C ILE A 128 11.44 -2.19 13.86
N THR A 129 10.23 -2.75 13.88
CA THR A 129 9.30 -2.63 15.01
C THR A 129 9.31 -3.85 15.94
N VAL A 130 10.30 -4.74 15.80
CA VAL A 130 10.41 -5.99 16.59
C VAL A 130 9.11 -6.82 16.52
N GLY A 131 8.50 -6.87 15.35
CA GLY A 131 7.26 -7.60 15.05
C GLY A 131 5.97 -6.89 15.45
N GLY A 132 6.02 -5.76 16.15
CA GLY A 132 4.82 -5.02 16.58
C GLY A 132 3.92 -4.64 15.41
N PHE A 133 4.51 -4.17 14.30
CA PHE A 133 3.77 -3.85 13.08
C PHE A 133 3.07 -5.08 12.49
N ALA A 134 3.78 -6.21 12.37
CA ALA A 134 3.22 -7.45 11.84
C ALA A 134 2.06 -7.95 12.69
N LEU A 135 2.20 -7.94 14.01
CA LEU A 135 1.16 -8.40 14.93
C LEU A 135 -0.12 -7.59 14.76
N VAL A 136 -0.03 -6.26 14.75
CA VAL A 136 -1.20 -5.39 14.58
C VAL A 136 -1.83 -5.57 13.20
N TYR A 137 -1.01 -5.56 12.13
CA TYR A 137 -1.48 -5.74 10.76
C TYR A 137 -2.19 -7.08 10.57
N LEU A 138 -1.56 -8.20 10.96
CA LEU A 138 -2.11 -9.54 10.74
C LEU A 138 -3.35 -9.76 11.59
N THR A 139 -3.37 -9.27 12.84
CA THR A 139 -4.56 -9.37 13.69
C THR A 139 -5.75 -8.66 13.04
N ALA A 140 -5.55 -7.43 12.55
CA ALA A 140 -6.59 -6.69 11.85
C ALA A 140 -7.04 -7.38 10.55
N TYR A 141 -6.08 -7.89 9.77
CA TYR A 141 -6.33 -8.60 8.52
C TYR A 141 -7.19 -9.86 8.75
N TYR A 142 -6.80 -10.73 9.68
CA TYR A 142 -7.56 -11.96 9.96
C TYR A 142 -8.91 -11.67 10.63
N LEU A 143 -8.99 -10.66 11.50
CA LEU A 143 -10.26 -10.26 12.12
C LEU A 143 -11.28 -9.77 11.07
N ALA A 144 -10.81 -8.98 10.09
CA ALA A 144 -11.62 -8.53 8.96
C ALA A 144 -12.06 -9.70 8.06
N GLN A 145 -11.17 -10.67 7.83
CA GLN A 145 -11.48 -11.86 7.03
C GLN A 145 -12.56 -12.74 7.68
N CYS A 146 -12.56 -12.83 9.03
CA CYS A 146 -13.58 -13.56 9.79
C CYS A 146 -14.94 -12.84 9.84
N ARG A 147 -14.99 -11.52 9.65
CA ARG A 147 -16.23 -10.73 9.65
C ARG A 147 -16.39 -9.90 8.37
N PRO A 148 -16.62 -10.55 7.21
CA PRO A 148 -16.75 -9.82 5.95
C PRO A 148 -18.01 -8.95 5.97
N LEU A 149 -17.82 -7.63 5.96
CA LEU A 149 -18.89 -6.63 5.81
C LEU A 149 -19.66 -6.76 4.48
N GLN A 150 -19.12 -7.51 3.52
CA GLN A 150 -19.75 -7.82 2.23
C GLN A 150 -21.13 -8.50 2.33
N ARG A 151 -21.52 -9.05 3.49
CA ARG A 151 -22.90 -9.49 3.71
C ARG A 151 -23.92 -8.36 3.50
N ALA A 152 -23.61 -7.12 3.90
CA ALA A 152 -24.53 -5.99 3.78
C ALA A 152 -24.68 -5.49 2.32
N GLN A 153 -23.56 -5.29 1.62
CA GLN A 153 -23.61 -4.80 0.22
C GLN A 153 -24.20 -5.82 -0.77
N SER A 154 -24.12 -7.12 -0.45
CA SER A 154 -24.78 -8.16 -1.25
C SER A 154 -26.31 -8.14 -1.11
N MET A 155 -26.84 -7.64 0.01
CA MET A 155 -28.28 -7.45 0.21
C MET A 155 -28.78 -6.19 -0.50
N GLU A 156 -28.03 -5.07 -0.43
CA GLU A 156 -28.39 -3.84 -1.15
C GLU A 156 -28.38 -4.02 -2.67
N ARG A 157 -27.43 -4.78 -3.25
CA ARG A 157 -27.45 -5.11 -4.70
C ARG A 157 -28.60 -6.03 -5.11
N ARG A 158 -29.17 -6.81 -4.18
CA ARG A 158 -30.38 -7.61 -4.45
C ARG A 158 -31.64 -6.77 -4.33
N ALA A 159 -31.67 -5.81 -3.40
CA ALA A 159 -32.79 -4.90 -3.21
C ALA A 159 -32.93 -3.88 -4.36
N SER A 160 -31.83 -3.43 -4.97
CA SER A 160 -31.86 -2.48 -6.10
C SER A 160 -32.12 -3.11 -7.48
N ARG A 161 -32.38 -4.42 -7.54
CA ARG A 161 -32.67 -5.16 -8.79
C ARG A 161 -34.14 -5.55 -8.96
N HIS A 162 -35.02 -5.07 -8.10
CA HIS A 162 -36.48 -5.20 -8.22
C HIS A 162 -37.11 -3.82 -8.37
#